data_AF-A0A7J8UC56-F1
#
_entry.id   AF-A0A7J8UC56-F1
#
_cell.length_a   1.000
_cell.length_b   1.000
_cell.length_c   1.000
_cell.angle_alpha   90.00
_cell.angle_beta   90.00
_cell.angle_gamma   90.00
#
_symmetry.space_group_name_H-M   'P 1'
#
loop_
_entity.id
_entity.type
_entity.pdbx_description
1 polymer ?
#
loop_
_entity_poly.entity_id
_entity_poly.type
_entity_poly.pdbx_seq_one_letter_code
_entity_poly.pdbx_strand_id
1 'polypeptide(L)'
;MPLGMVIHNIEITLGRGGKLARAAGAVAKLIIKEGKSATLKLPSREKSLGRAGSKYWLDKHPVVKGVVMNLVDYPHGGGEGRAPI
;
A
#
# COMPACT_ATOMS: atom_id res chain seq x y z
N MET A 1 -2.12 -12.31 24.92
CA MET A 1 -3.07 -11.76 23.95
C MET A 1 -3.90 -12.90 23.39
N PRO A 2 -5.24 -12.79 23.41
CA PRO A 2 -6.13 -13.79 22.81
C PRO A 2 -6.01 -13.80 21.28
N LEU A 3 -6.18 -14.97 20.66
CA LEU A 3 -6.23 -15.11 19.21
C LEU A 3 -7.49 -14.40 18.67
N GLY A 4 -7.38 -13.81 17.49
CA GLY A 4 -8.46 -13.06 16.83
C GLY A 4 -8.52 -11.57 17.19
N MET A 5 -7.65 -11.08 18.06
CA MET A 5 -7.59 -9.66 18.44
C MET A 5 -7.13 -8.77 17.27
N VAL A 6 -7.68 -7.56 17.21
CA VAL A 6 -7.26 -6.50 16.30
C VAL A 6 -6.09 -5.73 16.92
N ILE A 7 -5.00 -5.59 16.18
CA ILE A 7 -3.74 -5.00 16.64
C ILE A 7 -3.30 -3.93 15.64
N HIS A 8 -2.75 -2.83 16.17
CA HIS A 8 -2.16 -1.72 15.43
C HIS A 8 -0.72 -1.48 15.90
N ASN A 9 0.05 -0.71 15.13
CA ASN A 9 1.44 -0.32 15.46
C ASN A 9 2.37 -1.50 15.79
N ILE A 10 2.49 -2.44 14.86
CA ILE A 10 3.15 -3.74 15.09
C ILE A 10 4.64 -3.69 14.74
N GLU A 11 5.48 -4.21 15.61
CA GLU A 11 6.92 -4.36 15.39
C GLU A 11 7.23 -5.62 14.56
N ILE A 12 8.11 -5.49 13.57
CA ILE A 12 8.64 -6.63 12.80
C ILE A 12 9.86 -7.25 13.53
N THR A 13 10.63 -6.39 14.20
CA THR A 13 11.80 -6.77 14.99
C THR A 13 11.63 -6.16 16.36
N LEU A 14 11.78 -6.97 17.40
CA LEU A 14 11.66 -6.53 18.79
C LEU A 14 12.57 -5.34 19.06
N GLY A 15 12.01 -4.25 19.59
CA GLY A 15 12.74 -3.05 19.99
C GLY A 15 13.08 -2.09 18.84
N ARG A 16 12.64 -2.36 17.60
CA ARG A 16 12.81 -1.43 16.46
C ARG A 16 11.60 -0.53 16.21
N GLY A 17 10.64 -0.51 17.13
CA GLY A 17 9.41 0.27 17.02
C GLY A 17 8.41 -0.34 16.03
N GLY A 18 7.16 0.13 16.14
CA GLY A 18 6.07 -0.30 15.27
C GLY A 18 6.30 0.12 13.82
N LYS A 19 6.24 -0.84 12.90
CA LYS A 19 6.44 -0.63 11.45
C LYS A 19 5.19 -0.92 10.63
N LEU A 20 4.35 -1.86 11.10
CA LEU A 20 3.13 -2.30 10.42
C LEU A 20 1.87 -1.74 11.10
N ALA A 21 0.77 -1.68 10.35
CA ALA A 21 -0.53 -1.19 10.83
C ALA A 21 -0.47 0.20 11.52
N ARG A 22 0.24 1.16 10.89
CA ARG A 22 0.42 2.54 11.38
C ARG A 22 -0.61 3.54 10.84
N ALA A 23 -1.09 3.32 9.61
CA ALA A 23 -1.98 4.26 8.96
C ALA A 23 -3.38 4.23 9.58
N ALA A 24 -4.12 5.35 9.50
CA ALA A 24 -5.51 5.41 9.92
C ALA A 24 -6.35 4.34 9.21
N GLY A 25 -7.07 3.54 10.00
CA GLY A 25 -7.86 2.38 9.54
C GLY A 25 -7.02 1.15 9.16
N ALA A 26 -5.70 1.15 9.34
CA ALA A 26 -4.88 -0.04 9.14
C ALA A 26 -4.93 -0.91 10.40
N VAL A 27 -5.51 -2.09 10.25
CA VAL A 27 -5.75 -3.03 11.36
C VAL A 27 -5.21 -4.39 10.97
N ALA A 28 -4.50 -5.07 11.86
CA ALA A 28 -4.07 -6.44 11.63
C ALA A 28 -4.74 -7.37 12.63
N LYS A 29 -5.11 -8.58 12.19
CA LYS A 29 -5.74 -9.57 13.07
C LYS A 29 -4.72 -10.63 13.46
N LEU A 30 -4.59 -10.90 14.76
CA LEU A 30 -3.79 -12.02 15.25
C LEU A 30 -4.48 -13.33 14.93
N ILE A 31 -3.87 -14.17 14.09
CA ILE A 31 -4.45 -15.47 13.72
C ILE A 31 -3.89 -16.55 14.62
N ILE A 32 -2.55 -16.62 14.70
CA ILE A 32 -1.83 -17.69 15.37
C ILE A 32 -0.71 -17.07 16.20
N LYS A 33 -0.50 -17.60 17.40
CA LYS A 33 0.64 -17.29 18.25
C LYS A 33 1.43 -18.56 18.50
N GLU A 34 2.67 -18.61 18.01
CA GLU A 34 3.60 -19.73 18.19
C GLU A 34 4.82 -19.24 18.97
N GLY A 35 4.83 -19.49 20.28
CA GLY A 35 5.95 -19.14 21.16
C GLY A 35 6.34 -17.66 21.07
N LYS A 36 7.52 -17.40 20.47
CA LYS A 36 8.13 -16.07 20.30
C LYS A 36 7.65 -15.33 19.03
N SER A 37 6.93 -15.99 18.14
CA SER A 37 6.44 -15.45 16.86
C SER A 37 4.91 -15.48 16.77
N ALA A 38 4.35 -14.62 15.93
CA ALA A 38 2.91 -14.51 15.73
C ALA A 38 2.60 -14.28 14.24
N THR A 39 1.62 -15.02 13.73
CA THR A 39 1.13 -14.86 12.35
C THR A 39 -0.05 -13.90 12.34
N LEU A 40 0.08 -12.84 11.55
CA LEU A 40 -0.84 -11.71 11.49
C LEU A 40 -1.47 -11.61 10.11
N LYS A 41 -2.78 -11.37 10.05
CA LYS A 41 -3.48 -10.99 8.81
C LYS A 41 -3.35 -9.48 8.61
N LEU A 42 -2.64 -9.06 7.58
CA LEU A 42 -2.42 -7.64 7.27
C LEU A 42 -3.55 -7.02 6.44
N PRO A 43 -3.74 -5.68 6.53
CA PRO A 43 -4.80 -4.96 5.84
C PRO A 43 -4.46 -4.58 4.39
N SER A 44 -3.56 -5.27 3.68
CA SER A 44 -3.06 -4.85 2.35
C SER A 44 -4.09 -4.93 1.21
N ARG A 45 -5.39 -4.83 1.52
CA ARG A 45 -6.45 -4.70 0.54
C ARG A 45 -6.52 -3.25 0.09
N GLU A 46 -6.26 -3.07 -1.20
CA GLU A 46 -6.24 -1.84 -1.98
C GLU A 46 -7.34 -0.84 -1.59
N LYS A 47 -6.95 0.40 -1.27
CA LYS A 47 -7.89 1.51 -1.06
C LYS A 47 -8.21 2.14 -2.42
N SER A 48 -9.45 2.01 -2.87
CA SER A 48 -9.96 2.82 -4.00
C SER A 48 -10.19 4.25 -3.49
N LEU A 49 -9.36 5.19 -3.95
CA LEU A 49 -9.56 6.61 -3.66
C LEU A 49 -10.76 7.11 -4.48
N GLY A 50 -11.83 7.51 -3.79
CA GLY A 50 -12.99 8.16 -4.39
C GLY A 50 -12.63 9.51 -5.04
N ARG A 51 -13.48 9.98 -5.97
CA ARG A 51 -13.45 11.24 -6.75
C ARG A 51 -12.05 11.79 -7.09
N ALA A 52 -11.73 11.83 -8.39
CA ALA A 52 -10.43 12.22 -8.95
C ALA A 52 -9.79 13.51 -8.37
N GLY A 53 -10.57 14.51 -7.95
CA GLY A 53 -10.07 15.77 -7.37
C GLY A 53 -9.65 15.71 -5.89
N SER A 54 -10.03 14.67 -5.14
CA SER A 54 -9.69 14.57 -3.70
C SER A 54 -8.18 14.40 -3.46
N LYS A 55 -7.42 13.97 -4.47
CA LYS A 55 -5.97 13.79 -4.37
C LYS A 55 -5.20 15.11 -4.24
N TYR A 56 -5.70 16.21 -4.81
CA TYR A 56 -5.06 17.52 -4.72
C TYR A 56 -5.01 18.05 -3.28
N TRP A 57 -6.04 17.78 -2.48
CA TRP A 57 -6.09 18.15 -1.05
C TRP A 57 -5.06 17.39 -0.20
N LEU A 58 -4.53 16.28 -0.71
CA LEU A 58 -3.50 15.46 -0.08
C LEU A 58 -2.11 15.73 -0.68
N ASP A 59 -1.95 16.84 -1.42
CA ASP A 59 -0.71 17.19 -2.14
C ASP A 59 -0.28 16.11 -3.16
N LYS A 60 -1.23 15.33 -3.67
CA LYS A 60 -0.97 14.30 -4.68
C LYS A 60 -1.36 14.80 -6.06
N HIS A 61 -0.35 15.00 -6.91
CA HIS A 61 -0.53 15.36 -8.30
C HIS A 61 -0.92 14.14 -9.16
N PRO A 62 -1.66 14.35 -10.27
CA PRO A 62 -1.93 13.29 -11.24
C PRO A 62 -0.61 12.83 -11.89
N VAL A 63 -0.43 11.52 -11.99
CA VAL A 63 0.72 10.92 -12.68
C VAL A 63 0.28 10.52 -14.08
N VAL A 64 0.97 11.02 -15.10
CA VAL A 64 0.76 10.63 -16.51
C VAL A 64 1.36 9.23 -16.70
N LYS A 65 0.62 8.32 -17.36
CA LYS A 65 1.14 6.98 -17.66
C LYS A 65 2.25 7.07 -18.70
N GLY A 66 3.33 6.33 -18.49
CA GLY A 66 4.48 6.25 -19.38
C GLY A 66 4.16 5.89 -20.83
N VAL A 67 3.09 5.14 -21.07
CA VAL A 67 2.60 4.76 -22.42
C VAL A 67 2.15 5.95 -23.28
N VAL A 68 1.80 7.07 -22.65
CA VAL A 68 1.37 8.31 -23.35
C VAL A 68 2.56 9.23 -23.64
N MET A 69 3.73 8.96 -23.02
CA MET A 69 4.91 9.81 -23.10
C MET A 69 5.74 9.48 -24.35
N ASN A 70 6.77 10.28 -24.65
CA ASN A 70 7.68 9.99 -25.76
C ASN A 70 8.75 8.97 -25.35
N LEU A 71 9.42 8.33 -26.34
CA LEU A 71 10.49 7.37 -26.09
C LEU A 71 11.66 7.95 -25.27
N VAL A 72 11.93 9.25 -25.43
CA VAL A 72 12.97 9.96 -24.66
C VAL A 72 12.59 10.11 -23.17
N ASP A 73 11.30 10.19 -22.87
CA ASP A 73 10.78 10.47 -21.52
C ASP A 73 10.48 9.18 -20.73
N TYR A 74 10.16 8.07 -21.41
CA TYR A 74 9.79 6.81 -20.77
C TYR A 74 10.07 5.58 -21.66
N PRO A 75 10.53 4.44 -21.09
CA PRO A 75 10.88 3.24 -21.87
C PRO A 75 9.71 2.61 -22.64
N HIS A 76 8.46 2.89 -22.23
CA HIS A 76 7.23 2.49 -22.93
C HIS A 76 6.57 3.64 -23.71
N GLY A 77 7.28 4.76 -23.87
CA GLY A 77 6.79 5.92 -24.59
C GLY A 77 7.04 5.81 -26.11
N GLY A 78 6.11 6.35 -26.90
CA GLY A 78 6.17 6.32 -28.36
C GLY A 78 5.49 5.10 -29.01
N GLY A 79 5.26 5.21 -30.33
CA GLY A 79 4.53 4.25 -31.15
C GLY A 79 3.30 4.88 -31.84
N GLU A 80 2.96 4.45 -33.05
CA GLU A 80 1.72 4.85 -33.71
C GLU A 80 0.52 4.15 -33.04
N GLY A 81 -0.32 4.90 -32.34
CA GLY A 81 -1.49 4.38 -31.65
C GLY A 81 -1.22 3.89 -30.22
N ARG A 82 -2.13 3.09 -29.65
CA ARG A 82 -1.96 2.52 -28.31
C ARG A 82 -1.07 1.28 -28.40
N ALA A 83 0.14 1.36 -27.85
CA ALA A 83 1.01 0.18 -27.72
C ALA A 83 0.33 -0.87 -26.81
N PRO A 84 0.18 -2.13 -27.25
CA PRO A 84 -0.25 -3.21 -26.37
C PRO A 84 0.89 -3.52 -25.40
N ILE A 85 0.54 -3.60 -24.12
CA ILE A 85 1.35 -4.17 -23.03
C ILE A 85 1.07 -5.66 -22.94
#